data_AF-A0A950UTU9-F1
#
_entry.id   AF-A0A950UTU9-F1
#
_cell.length_a   1.000
_cell.length_b   1.000
_cell.length_c   1.000
_cell.angle_alpha   90.00
_cell.angle_beta   90.00
_cell.angle_gamma   90.00
#
_symmetry.space_group_name_H-M   'P 1'
#
loop_
_entity.id
_entity.type
_entity.pdbx_description
1 polymer ?
#
loop_
_entity_poly.entity_id
_entity_poly.type
_entity_poly.pdbx_seq_one_letter_code
_entity_poly.pdbx_strand_id
1 'polypeptide(L)'
;MNVMPLLRVIAGQGYRVIGLEYDDEPAVVQVCPRDPDLACSADFREERVFGGKDGAAVQNPPQETIVQRLVALLRYLDRQYPSDKWKQYLAGDEPDWSKIVVSGLSQGAGMAAYIAKRRAVARAVLFSSPWDFSGRARQLAPWLAWPSATPPERWFAEYHRREKTADLIAQAYGVLRIPPDHVQVFDLDLPDGMGGGSGNPYHGSTVHMEGYIPQWQILYGHSP
;
A
#
# COMPACT_ATOMS: atom_id res chain seq x y z
N MET A 1 -16.49 5.53 -0.78
CA MET A 1 -16.08 6.78 -1.49
C MET A 1 -15.39 6.39 -2.79
N ASN A 2 -15.49 7.21 -3.83
CA ASN A 2 -15.09 6.85 -5.20
C ASN A 2 -13.59 7.11 -5.43
N VAL A 3 -12.77 6.08 -5.66
CA VAL A 3 -11.33 6.22 -6.01
C VAL A 3 -11.07 6.36 -7.53
N MET A 4 -12.13 6.32 -8.35
CA MET A 4 -11.98 6.34 -9.81
C MET A 4 -11.23 7.55 -10.36
N PRO A 5 -11.27 8.77 -9.79
CA PRO A 5 -10.46 9.87 -10.30
C PRO A 5 -8.96 9.58 -10.25
N LEU A 6 -8.45 9.08 -9.12
CA LEU A 6 -7.06 8.66 -8.98
C LEU A 6 -6.72 7.56 -10.00
N LEU A 7 -7.55 6.52 -10.10
CA LEU A 7 -7.30 5.40 -11.03
C LEU A 7 -7.27 5.86 -12.49
N ARG A 8 -8.09 6.85 -12.87
CA ARG A 8 -8.07 7.45 -14.22
C ARG A 8 -6.79 8.22 -14.49
N VAL A 9 -6.26 8.95 -13.51
CA VAL A 9 -4.96 9.63 -13.65
C VAL A 9 -3.86 8.60 -13.88
N ILE A 10 -3.81 7.55 -13.06
CA ILE A 10 -2.83 6.47 -13.19
C ILE A 10 -2.94 5.82 -14.58
N ALA A 11 -4.14 5.45 -15.02
CA ALA A 11 -4.35 4.90 -16.35
C ALA A 11 -3.93 5.88 -17.47
N GLY A 12 -4.22 7.17 -17.31
CA GLY A 12 -3.80 8.24 -18.24
C GLY A 12 -2.28 8.42 -18.33
N GLN A 13 -1.53 7.95 -17.35
CA GLN A 13 -0.06 7.92 -17.38
C GLN A 13 0.53 6.69 -18.06
N GLY A 14 -0.32 5.84 -18.66
CA GLY A 14 0.08 4.66 -19.45
C GLY A 14 0.00 3.35 -18.68
N TYR A 15 -0.40 3.37 -17.41
CA TYR A 15 -0.53 2.16 -16.61
C TYR A 15 -1.78 1.37 -16.95
N ARG A 16 -1.68 0.06 -16.70
CA ARG A 16 -2.86 -0.80 -16.51
C ARG A 16 -3.14 -0.88 -15.02
N VAL A 17 -4.40 -0.68 -14.64
CA VAL A 17 -4.79 -0.56 -13.24
C VAL A 17 -5.61 -1.78 -12.84
N ILE A 18 -5.18 -2.43 -11.76
CA ILE A 18 -5.92 -3.50 -11.08
C ILE A 18 -6.26 -3.00 -9.68
N GLY A 19 -7.55 -2.95 -9.35
CA GLY A 19 -8.02 -2.90 -7.97
C GLY A 19 -8.21 -4.34 -7.49
N LEU A 20 -7.24 -4.85 -6.72
CA LEU A 20 -7.28 -6.23 -6.25
C LEU A 20 -8.04 -6.31 -4.91
N GLU A 21 -9.14 -7.07 -4.90
CA GLU A 21 -9.81 -7.44 -3.66
C GLU A 21 -9.09 -8.62 -3.01
N TYR A 22 -8.84 -8.53 -1.71
CA TYR A 22 -8.26 -9.55 -0.85
C TYR A 22 -8.87 -9.43 0.54
N ASP A 23 -8.68 -10.45 1.38
CA ASP A 23 -9.17 -10.38 2.76
C ASP A 23 -8.36 -9.34 3.56
N ASP A 24 -9.03 -8.22 3.84
CA ASP A 24 -8.49 -7.06 4.54
C ASP A 24 -9.12 -6.83 5.92
N GLU A 25 -9.95 -7.76 6.42
CA GLU A 25 -10.56 -7.67 7.75
C GLU A 25 -10.15 -8.84 8.68
N PRO A 26 -9.66 -8.58 9.90
CA PRO A 26 -9.42 -7.26 10.51
C PRO A 26 -8.22 -6.56 9.89
N ALA A 27 -8.08 -5.26 10.17
CA ALA A 27 -6.89 -4.49 9.85
C ALA A 27 -5.78 -4.70 10.88
N VAL A 28 -4.51 -4.59 10.45
CA VAL A 28 -3.33 -4.71 11.35
C VAL A 28 -3.42 -3.82 12.60
N VAL A 29 -3.95 -2.60 12.46
CA VAL A 29 -4.11 -1.62 13.56
C VAL A 29 -5.20 -2.01 14.58
N GLN A 30 -6.07 -2.96 14.24
CA GLN A 30 -7.08 -3.50 15.17
C GLN A 30 -6.50 -4.64 16.01
N VAL A 31 -5.42 -5.29 15.55
CA VAL A 31 -4.81 -6.47 16.17
C VAL A 31 -3.53 -6.09 16.92
N CYS A 32 -2.51 -5.66 16.18
CA CYS A 32 -1.14 -5.59 16.70
C CYS A 32 -0.82 -4.47 17.70
N PRO A 33 -1.51 -3.32 17.75
CA PRO A 33 -1.24 -2.31 18.77
C PRO A 33 -1.41 -2.77 20.22
N ARG A 34 -2.15 -3.86 20.46
CA ARG A 34 -2.36 -4.46 21.79
C ARG A 34 -1.53 -5.71 22.02
N ASP A 35 -0.84 -6.18 20.99
CA ASP A 35 0.02 -7.35 21.05
C ASP A 35 1.39 -6.95 21.62
N PRO A 36 1.89 -7.65 22.66
CA PRO A 36 3.24 -7.40 23.18
C PRO A 36 4.34 -7.84 22.21
N ASP A 37 4.05 -8.70 21.23
CA ASP A 37 5.03 -9.15 20.24
C ASP A 37 5.35 -8.03 19.24
N LEU A 38 6.63 -7.65 19.21
CA LEU A 38 7.13 -6.65 18.27
C LEU A 38 7.06 -7.13 16.82
N ALA A 39 6.99 -8.45 16.58
CA ALA A 39 6.85 -9.05 15.27
C ALA A 39 5.40 -9.09 14.74
N CYS A 40 4.39 -8.88 15.58
CA CYS A 40 2.97 -9.05 15.20
C CYS A 40 2.62 -8.41 13.86
N SER A 41 2.99 -7.14 13.66
CA SER A 41 2.63 -6.43 12.42
C SER A 41 3.38 -6.95 11.18
N ALA A 42 4.58 -7.49 11.35
CA ALA A 42 5.33 -8.11 10.25
C ALA A 42 4.71 -9.45 9.87
N ASP A 43 4.40 -10.28 10.87
CA ASP A 43 3.82 -11.61 10.67
C ASP A 43 2.40 -11.52 10.12
N PHE A 44 1.61 -10.56 10.61
CA PHE A 44 0.30 -10.24 10.06
C PHE A 44 0.38 -9.91 8.57
N ARG A 45 1.37 -9.09 8.17
CA ARG A 45 1.56 -8.70 6.78
C ARG A 45 2.10 -9.84 5.92
N GLU A 46 2.98 -10.69 6.47
CA GLU A 46 3.43 -11.92 5.79
C GLU A 46 2.24 -12.80 5.45
N GLU A 47 1.39 -13.06 6.44
CA GLU A 47 0.22 -13.92 6.32
C GLU A 47 -0.76 -13.41 5.26
N ARG A 48 -1.05 -12.10 5.26
CA ARG A 48 -1.94 -11.47 4.26
C ARG A 48 -1.33 -11.44 2.85
N VAL A 49 -0.03 -11.17 2.75
CA VAL A 49 0.61 -10.94 1.45
C VAL A 49 0.98 -12.26 0.77
N PHE A 50 1.77 -13.10 1.45
CA PHE A 50 2.40 -14.29 0.89
C PHE A 50 1.79 -15.60 1.41
N GLY A 51 1.02 -15.52 2.50
CA GLY A 51 0.71 -16.67 3.33
C GLY A 51 1.84 -16.91 4.33
N GLY A 52 1.49 -17.33 5.54
CA GLY A 52 2.45 -17.53 6.62
C GLY A 52 2.40 -18.94 7.19
N LYS A 53 2.91 -19.06 8.42
CA LYS A 53 3.01 -20.33 9.14
C LYS A 53 1.88 -20.43 10.16
N ASP A 54 1.56 -21.65 10.56
CA ASP A 54 0.59 -21.92 11.62
C ASP A 54 0.89 -21.07 12.88
N GLY A 55 -0.14 -20.40 13.41
CA GLY A 55 -0.03 -19.56 14.61
C GLY A 55 0.05 -18.04 14.37
N ALA A 56 -0.16 -17.57 13.13
CA ALA A 56 -0.23 -16.14 12.82
C ALA A 56 -1.36 -15.41 13.60
N ALA A 57 -1.18 -14.11 13.83
CA ALA A 57 -2.13 -13.24 14.53
C ALA A 57 -3.50 -13.11 13.81
N VAL A 58 -3.57 -13.53 12.55
CA VAL A 58 -4.79 -13.61 11.74
C VAL A 58 -4.76 -14.90 10.93
N GLN A 59 -5.91 -15.53 10.72
CA GLN A 59 -6.03 -16.63 9.77
C GLN A 59 -6.26 -16.04 8.37
N ASN A 60 -5.48 -16.48 7.40
CA ASN A 60 -5.66 -16.10 6.01
C ASN A 60 -5.58 -17.35 5.13
N PRO A 61 -6.66 -17.78 4.46
CA PRO A 61 -6.56 -18.91 3.56
C PRO A 61 -5.51 -18.64 2.46
N PRO A 62 -4.73 -19.65 2.01
CA PRO A 62 -3.71 -19.43 0.99
C PRO A 62 -4.23 -18.76 -0.29
N GLN A 63 -5.47 -19.10 -0.70
CA GLN A 63 -6.15 -18.52 -1.86
C GLN A 63 -6.51 -17.04 -1.69
N GLU A 64 -6.56 -16.57 -0.45
CA GLU A 64 -6.91 -15.20 -0.07
C GLU A 64 -5.70 -14.29 0.07
N THR A 65 -4.48 -14.85 -0.02
CA THR A 65 -3.26 -14.06 -0.02
C THR A 65 -3.20 -13.14 -1.24
N ILE A 66 -2.64 -11.94 -1.06
CA ILE A 66 -2.51 -10.94 -2.12
C ILE A 66 -1.78 -11.52 -3.34
N VAL A 67 -0.68 -12.26 -3.11
CA VAL A 67 0.11 -12.83 -4.21
C VAL A 67 -0.68 -13.89 -4.97
N GLN A 68 -1.38 -14.81 -4.29
CA GLN A 68 -2.15 -15.84 -4.98
C GLN A 68 -3.34 -15.26 -5.76
N ARG A 69 -4.03 -14.28 -5.19
CA ARG A 69 -5.12 -13.55 -5.86
C ARG A 69 -4.60 -12.81 -7.10
N LEU A 70 -3.45 -12.14 -7.01
CA LEU A 70 -2.83 -11.45 -8.14
C LEU A 70 -2.42 -12.43 -9.25
N VAL A 71 -1.78 -13.55 -8.92
CA VAL A 71 -1.39 -14.58 -9.89
C VAL A 71 -2.62 -15.18 -10.58
N ALA A 72 -3.66 -15.52 -9.81
CA ALA A 72 -4.92 -16.03 -10.35
C ALA A 72 -5.57 -15.04 -11.32
N LEU A 73 -5.62 -13.76 -10.95
CA LEU A 73 -6.16 -12.69 -11.79
C LEU A 73 -5.33 -12.50 -13.08
N LEU A 74 -4.01 -12.39 -12.99
CA LEU A 74 -3.15 -12.21 -14.17
C LEU A 74 -3.29 -13.38 -15.14
N ARG A 75 -3.34 -14.61 -14.63
CA ARG A 75 -3.59 -15.81 -15.46
C ARG A 75 -4.99 -15.81 -16.07
N TYR A 76 -6.00 -15.32 -15.35
CA TYR A 76 -7.36 -15.17 -15.88
C TYR A 76 -7.39 -14.14 -17.02
N LEU A 77 -6.82 -12.95 -16.79
CA LEU A 77 -6.75 -11.87 -17.78
C LEU A 77 -5.98 -12.28 -19.03
N ASP A 78 -4.89 -13.04 -18.88
CA ASP A 78 -4.13 -13.55 -20.03
C ASP A 78 -4.95 -14.54 -20.89
N ARG A 79 -5.76 -15.40 -20.25
CA ARG A 79 -6.64 -16.33 -20.96
C ARG A 79 -7.83 -15.64 -21.64
N GLN A 80 -8.43 -14.65 -20.98
CA GLN A 80 -9.62 -13.97 -21.50
C GLN A 80 -9.27 -12.88 -22.52
N TYR A 81 -8.13 -12.21 -22.36
CA TYR A 81 -7.69 -11.08 -23.18
C TYR A 81 -6.24 -11.31 -23.67
N PRO A 82 -5.98 -12.34 -24.49
CA PRO A 82 -4.62 -12.69 -24.90
C PRO A 82 -3.92 -11.59 -25.72
N SER A 83 -4.68 -10.76 -26.45
CA SER A 83 -4.16 -9.59 -27.17
C SER A 83 -3.53 -8.55 -26.26
N ASP A 84 -3.98 -8.51 -25.00
CA ASP A 84 -3.51 -7.56 -24.02
C ASP A 84 -2.16 -8.01 -23.42
N LYS A 85 -1.71 -9.26 -23.63
CA LYS A 85 -0.38 -9.72 -23.18
C LYS A 85 -0.19 -9.64 -21.64
N TRP A 86 -1.19 -10.01 -20.85
CA TRP A 86 -1.10 -9.98 -19.38
C TRP A 86 -0.04 -10.95 -18.82
N LYS A 87 0.30 -12.02 -19.54
CA LYS A 87 1.41 -12.93 -19.20
C LYS A 87 2.74 -12.23 -18.94
N GLN A 88 2.97 -11.04 -19.50
CA GLN A 88 4.22 -10.32 -19.30
C GLN A 88 4.49 -9.89 -17.85
N TYR A 89 3.45 -9.86 -17.00
CA TYR A 89 3.52 -9.55 -15.57
C TYR A 89 3.70 -10.81 -14.70
N LEU A 90 3.94 -11.97 -15.29
CA LEU A 90 4.23 -13.23 -14.60
C LEU A 90 5.65 -13.70 -14.94
N ALA A 91 6.38 -14.13 -13.92
CA ALA A 91 7.66 -14.82 -14.01
C ALA A 91 7.45 -16.28 -13.56
N GLY A 92 6.95 -17.12 -14.46
CA GLY A 92 6.50 -18.47 -14.11
C GLY A 92 5.20 -18.42 -13.31
N ASP A 93 5.25 -18.91 -12.07
CA ASP A 93 4.09 -18.98 -11.17
C ASP A 93 4.01 -17.81 -10.17
N GLU A 94 4.91 -16.83 -10.30
CA GLU A 94 4.99 -15.64 -9.46
C GLU A 94 4.76 -14.36 -10.28
N PRO A 95 4.33 -13.24 -9.65
CA PRO A 95 4.32 -11.95 -10.30
C PRO A 95 5.75 -11.51 -10.66
N ASP A 96 5.92 -10.96 -11.87
CA ASP A 96 7.14 -10.25 -12.25
C ASP A 96 7.13 -8.85 -11.61
N TRP A 97 7.53 -8.79 -10.33
CA TRP A 97 7.52 -7.57 -9.53
C TRP A 97 8.29 -6.41 -10.17
N SER A 98 9.31 -6.70 -10.98
CA SER A 98 10.10 -5.67 -11.66
C SER A 98 9.29 -4.81 -12.65
N LYS A 99 8.10 -5.28 -13.03
CA LYS A 99 7.14 -4.59 -13.92
C LYS A 99 5.88 -4.11 -13.22
N ILE A 100 5.79 -4.27 -11.89
CA ILE A 100 4.57 -4.00 -11.13
C ILE A 100 4.83 -2.83 -10.18
N VAL A 101 3.94 -1.84 -10.25
CA VAL A 101 3.81 -0.79 -9.23
C VAL A 101 2.79 -1.26 -8.19
N VAL A 102 3.17 -1.23 -6.91
CA VAL A 102 2.26 -1.55 -5.80
C VAL A 102 1.85 -0.29 -5.08
N SER A 103 0.57 -0.19 -4.75
CA SER A 103 0.02 0.97 -4.08
C SER A 103 -1.20 0.61 -3.27
N GLY A 104 -1.52 1.44 -2.28
CA GLY A 104 -2.74 1.32 -1.52
C GLY A 104 -2.92 2.52 -0.60
N LEU A 105 -4.03 2.53 0.11
CA LEU A 105 -4.36 3.49 1.16
C LEU A 105 -4.42 2.77 2.50
N SER A 106 -3.98 3.42 3.57
CA SER A 106 -4.13 2.89 4.93
C SER A 106 -3.53 1.49 5.04
N GLN A 107 -4.29 0.48 5.50
CA GLN A 107 -3.85 -0.91 5.51
C GLN A 107 -3.20 -1.35 4.17
N GLY A 108 -3.81 -1.00 3.04
CA GLY A 108 -3.31 -1.35 1.72
C GLY A 108 -1.94 -0.74 1.40
N ALA A 109 -1.65 0.49 1.83
CA ALA A 109 -0.30 1.04 1.68
C ALA A 109 0.70 0.35 2.61
N GLY A 110 0.28 -0.09 3.80
CA GLY A 110 1.14 -0.93 4.62
C GLY A 110 1.46 -2.28 3.96
N MET A 111 0.47 -2.89 3.29
CA MET A 111 0.70 -4.13 2.52
C MET A 111 1.64 -3.88 1.33
N ALA A 112 1.43 -2.78 0.60
CA ALA A 112 2.30 -2.36 -0.50
C ALA A 112 3.75 -2.12 -0.02
N ALA A 113 3.94 -1.45 1.12
CA ALA A 113 5.25 -1.25 1.73
C ALA A 113 5.89 -2.59 2.12
N TYR A 114 5.13 -3.51 2.69
CA TYR A 114 5.67 -4.82 3.06
C TYR A 114 6.06 -5.65 1.82
N ILE A 115 5.25 -5.64 0.76
CA ILE A 115 5.60 -6.24 -0.54
C ILE A 115 6.89 -5.63 -1.07
N ALA A 116 7.01 -4.31 -1.11
CA ALA A 116 8.19 -3.62 -1.64
C ALA A 116 9.46 -3.87 -0.81
N LYS A 117 9.35 -4.11 0.50
CA LYS A 117 10.48 -4.60 1.29
C LYS A 117 10.90 -6.01 0.91
N ARG A 118 9.94 -6.89 0.60
CA ARG A 118 10.17 -8.33 0.37
C ARG A 118 10.42 -8.69 -1.09
N ARG A 119 10.04 -7.83 -2.04
CA ARG A 119 10.17 -8.01 -3.49
C ARG A 119 10.59 -6.69 -4.13
N ALA A 120 11.51 -6.76 -5.09
CA ALA A 120 11.96 -5.58 -5.82
C ALA A 120 10.89 -5.16 -6.84
N VAL A 121 9.98 -4.26 -6.42
CA VAL A 121 8.92 -3.75 -7.28
C VAL A 121 9.43 -2.67 -8.24
N ALA A 122 8.65 -2.37 -9.29
CA ALA A 122 8.95 -1.25 -10.19
C ALA A 122 8.82 0.10 -9.46
N ARG A 123 7.83 0.21 -8.57
CA ARG A 123 7.60 1.36 -7.69
C ARG A 123 6.67 0.98 -6.54
N ALA A 124 6.87 1.58 -5.38
CA ALA A 124 5.90 1.58 -4.27
C ALA A 124 5.32 2.99 -4.12
N VAL A 125 3.99 3.12 -4.13
CA VAL A 125 3.30 4.41 -3.91
C VAL A 125 2.36 4.27 -2.73
N LEU A 126 2.68 4.93 -1.62
CA LEU A 126 1.98 4.75 -0.34
C LEU A 126 1.05 5.92 -0.04
N PHE A 127 -0.23 5.66 0.21
CA PHE A 127 -1.18 6.68 0.67
C PHE A 127 -1.45 6.55 2.15
N SER A 128 -1.08 7.60 2.88
CA SER A 128 -1.39 7.84 4.28
C SER A 128 -0.98 6.68 5.21
N SER A 129 0.03 5.86 4.87
CA SER A 129 0.47 4.60 5.54
C SER A 129 1.87 4.12 5.14
N PRO A 130 2.56 3.20 5.87
CA PRO A 130 2.27 2.61 7.20
C PRO A 130 2.67 3.50 8.37
N TRP A 131 1.99 3.30 9.51
CA TRP A 131 2.36 3.87 10.82
C TRP A 131 2.29 2.80 11.92
N ASP A 132 2.65 1.55 11.57
CA ASP A 132 2.60 0.42 12.48
C ASP A 132 3.45 0.70 13.72
N PHE A 133 2.83 0.51 14.88
CA PHE A 133 3.50 0.60 16.16
C PHE A 133 3.16 -0.62 17.01
N SER A 134 4.09 -1.00 17.89
CA SER A 134 3.93 -2.10 18.82
C SER A 134 4.00 -1.60 20.26
N GLY A 135 3.31 -2.34 21.13
CA GLY A 135 3.30 -2.11 22.57
C GLY A 135 2.68 -0.77 23.03
N ARG A 136 2.61 -0.61 24.35
CA ARG A 136 1.99 0.57 25.00
C ARG A 136 2.75 1.87 24.74
N ALA A 137 4.05 1.79 24.43
CA ALA A 137 4.91 2.94 24.17
C ALA A 137 4.76 3.51 22.74
N ARG A 138 3.95 2.88 21.88
CA ARG A 138 3.79 3.26 20.46
C ARG A 138 5.12 3.38 19.71
N GLN A 139 6.04 2.45 20.00
CA GLN A 139 7.28 2.37 19.24
C GLN A 139 6.97 1.88 17.83
N LEU A 140 7.56 2.49 16.81
CA LEU A 140 7.43 2.01 15.44
C LEU A 140 7.84 0.54 15.33
N ALA A 141 7.05 -0.23 14.58
CA ALA A 141 7.30 -1.65 14.40
C ALA A 141 8.68 -1.89 13.74
N PRO A 142 9.51 -2.82 14.26
CA PRO A 142 10.88 -3.02 13.77
C PRO A 142 10.98 -3.32 12.27
N TRP A 143 9.95 -3.94 11.68
CA TRP A 143 9.94 -4.31 10.27
C TRP A 143 10.07 -3.12 9.33
N LEU A 144 9.61 -1.94 9.74
CA LEU A 144 9.75 -0.70 8.97
C LEU A 144 11.23 -0.38 8.68
N ALA A 145 12.13 -0.75 9.58
CA ALA A 145 13.57 -0.51 9.47
C ALA A 145 14.34 -1.63 8.76
N TRP A 146 13.68 -2.74 8.40
CA TRP A 146 14.35 -3.86 7.74
C TRP A 146 14.94 -3.45 6.38
N PRO A 147 15.99 -4.15 5.89
CA PRO A 147 16.45 -3.99 4.52
C PRO A 147 15.31 -4.14 3.53
N SER A 148 15.36 -3.37 2.45
CA SER A 148 14.34 -3.36 1.41
C SER A 148 14.89 -3.98 0.12
N ALA A 149 14.15 -4.91 -0.47
CA ALA A 149 14.42 -5.41 -1.81
C ALA A 149 14.19 -4.34 -2.89
N THR A 150 13.22 -3.45 -2.68
CA THR A 150 12.99 -2.28 -3.54
C THR A 150 13.92 -1.15 -3.12
N PRO A 151 14.75 -0.61 -4.03
CA PRO A 151 15.72 0.43 -3.68
C PRO A 151 15.01 1.78 -3.42
N PRO A 152 15.57 2.66 -2.55
CA PRO A 152 14.90 3.88 -2.06
C PRO A 152 14.31 4.79 -3.15
N GLU A 153 14.97 4.91 -4.29
CA GLU A 153 14.54 5.74 -5.42
C GLU A 153 13.23 5.28 -6.09
N ARG A 154 12.73 4.09 -5.73
CA ARG A 154 11.45 3.56 -6.20
C ARG A 154 10.33 3.67 -5.16
N TRP A 155 10.59 4.31 -4.02
CA TRP A 155 9.58 4.56 -3.00
C TRP A 155 9.06 5.98 -3.13
N PHE A 156 7.74 6.11 -3.18
CA PHE A 156 6.99 7.35 -3.19
C PHE A 156 5.87 7.24 -2.18
N ALA A 157 5.53 8.35 -1.54
CA ALA A 157 4.49 8.33 -0.54
C ALA A 157 3.82 9.68 -0.38
N GLU A 158 2.62 9.65 0.18
CA GLU A 158 1.92 10.84 0.63
C GLU A 158 1.30 10.62 2.00
N TYR A 159 1.12 11.71 2.73
CA TYR A 159 0.17 11.78 3.83
C TYR A 159 -0.43 13.17 3.90
N HIS A 160 -1.59 13.29 4.52
CA HIS A 160 -2.24 14.57 4.71
C HIS A 160 -1.85 15.18 6.06
N ARG A 161 -1.42 16.46 6.05
CA ARG A 161 -0.87 17.14 7.24
C ARG A 161 -1.82 17.24 8.43
N ARG A 162 -3.13 17.13 8.18
CA ARG A 162 -4.21 17.18 9.20
C ARG A 162 -4.74 15.81 9.63
N GLU A 163 -4.11 14.72 9.21
CA GLU A 163 -4.42 13.41 9.77
C GLU A 163 -3.94 13.31 11.21
N LYS A 164 -4.69 12.59 12.04
CA LYS A 164 -4.27 12.30 13.42
C LYS A 164 -2.99 11.48 13.51
N THR A 165 -2.63 10.81 12.43
CA THR A 165 -1.46 9.92 12.31
C THR A 165 -0.30 10.56 11.55
N ALA A 166 -0.41 11.83 11.13
CA ALA A 166 0.59 12.52 10.32
C ALA A 166 2.01 12.40 10.88
N ASP A 167 2.21 12.68 12.17
CA ASP A 167 3.52 12.59 12.82
C ASP A 167 4.09 11.16 12.82
N LEU A 168 3.24 10.15 12.99
CA LEU A 168 3.67 8.74 12.98
C LEU A 168 4.00 8.28 11.56
N ILE A 169 3.23 8.73 10.56
CA ILE A 169 3.48 8.43 9.16
C ILE A 169 4.81 9.06 8.72
N ALA A 170 5.05 10.33 9.07
CA ALA A 170 6.30 11.01 8.77
C ALA A 170 7.51 10.30 9.39
N GLN A 171 7.41 9.85 10.64
CA GLN A 171 8.45 9.04 11.29
C GLN A 171 8.67 7.70 10.58
N ALA A 172 7.58 7.01 10.20
CA ALA A 172 7.65 5.75 9.48
C ALA A 172 8.32 5.91 8.10
N TYR A 173 8.05 6.99 7.37
CA TYR A 173 8.72 7.28 6.10
C TYR A 173 10.22 7.54 6.25
N GLY A 174 10.63 8.21 7.34
CA GLY A 174 12.05 8.34 7.70
C GLY A 174 12.71 6.98 7.95
N VAL A 175 12.05 6.09 8.69
CA VAL A 175 12.57 4.73 8.98
C VAL A 175 12.57 3.84 7.74
N LEU A 176 11.57 3.98 6.86
CA LEU A 176 11.52 3.32 5.55
C LEU A 176 12.57 3.85 4.57
N ARG A 177 13.22 4.98 4.89
CA ARG A 177 14.22 5.67 4.07
C ARG A 177 13.68 6.10 2.71
N ILE A 178 12.41 6.54 2.68
CA ILE A 178 11.85 7.16 1.48
C ILE A 178 12.56 8.50 1.28
N PRO A 179 13.10 8.79 0.08
CA PRO A 179 13.73 10.08 -0.19
C PRO A 179 12.78 11.25 0.15
N PRO A 180 13.24 12.32 0.82
CA PRO A 180 12.36 13.41 1.24
C PRO A 180 11.61 14.08 0.07
N ASP A 181 12.22 14.15 -1.10
CA ASP A 181 11.65 14.68 -2.34
C ASP A 181 10.62 13.73 -3.00
N HIS A 182 10.54 12.48 -2.55
CA HIS A 182 9.52 11.51 -2.96
C HIS A 182 8.31 11.45 -2.01
N VAL A 183 8.32 12.25 -0.93
CA VAL A 183 7.22 12.36 0.02
C VAL A 183 6.42 13.63 -0.26
N GLN A 184 5.14 13.46 -0.62
CA GLN A 184 4.21 14.58 -0.83
C GLN A 184 3.37 14.80 0.43
N VAL A 185 3.33 16.03 0.94
CA VAL A 185 2.50 16.39 2.10
C VAL A 185 1.23 17.10 1.60
N PHE A 186 0.11 16.39 1.65
CA PHE A 186 -1.18 16.86 1.16
C PHE A 186 -1.85 17.79 2.18
N ASP A 187 -2.65 18.75 1.71
CA ASP A 187 -3.11 19.84 2.56
C ASP A 187 -4.44 20.53 2.24
N LEU A 188 -5.11 20.18 1.15
CA LEU A 188 -6.39 20.76 0.77
C LEU A 188 -7.44 20.59 1.87
N ASP A 189 -8.29 21.61 2.01
CA ASP A 189 -9.46 21.55 2.89
C ASP A 189 -10.45 20.50 2.43
N LEU A 190 -11.09 19.80 3.39
CA LEU A 190 -12.20 18.93 3.06
C LEU A 190 -13.34 19.79 2.47
N PRO A 191 -14.03 19.32 1.43
CA PRO A 191 -15.24 19.97 0.95
C PRO A 191 -16.28 20.14 2.06
N ASP A 192 -17.10 21.18 1.97
CA ASP A 192 -18.18 21.44 2.93
C ASP A 192 -19.06 20.20 3.13
N GLY A 193 -19.32 19.85 4.40
CA GLY A 193 -20.11 18.68 4.77
C GLY A 193 -19.36 17.33 4.73
N MET A 194 -18.10 17.28 4.26
CA MET A 194 -17.25 16.10 4.41
C MET A 194 -16.56 16.05 5.78
N GLY A 195 -16.31 14.84 6.27
CA GLY A 195 -15.57 14.59 7.51
C GLY A 195 -16.42 14.58 8.79
N GLY A 196 -17.71 14.92 8.70
CA GLY A 196 -18.64 14.82 9.83
C GLY A 196 -18.68 13.40 10.41
N GLY A 197 -18.46 13.28 11.72
CA GLY A 197 -18.49 12.00 12.45
C GLY A 197 -17.26 11.10 12.31
N SER A 198 -16.30 11.43 11.43
CA SER A 198 -15.06 10.66 11.33
C SER A 198 -14.04 11.10 12.39
N GLY A 199 -13.47 10.12 13.08
CA GLY A 199 -12.35 10.35 14.00
C GLY A 199 -11.07 10.78 13.29
N ASN A 200 -10.92 10.59 11.98
CA ASN A 200 -9.74 11.01 11.21
C ASN A 200 -10.17 11.36 9.76
N PRO A 201 -10.83 12.51 9.55
CA PRO A 201 -11.59 12.77 8.32
C PRO A 201 -10.71 12.97 7.08
N TYR A 202 -9.44 13.36 7.27
CA TYR A 202 -8.48 13.53 6.18
C TYR A 202 -7.88 12.23 5.67
N HIS A 203 -7.99 11.14 6.43
CA HIS A 203 -7.29 9.88 6.16
C HIS A 203 -7.57 9.29 4.79
N GLY A 204 -8.82 9.31 4.36
CA GLY A 204 -9.19 8.82 3.02
C GLY A 204 -9.25 9.91 1.97
N SER A 205 -9.11 11.19 2.35
CA SER A 205 -9.40 12.31 1.44
C SER A 205 -8.43 12.39 0.26
N THR A 206 -7.19 11.93 0.47
CA THR A 206 -6.05 12.08 -0.45
C THR A 206 -6.19 11.31 -1.76
N VAL A 207 -7.03 10.27 -1.78
CA VAL A 207 -7.30 9.45 -2.97
C VAL A 207 -8.61 9.80 -3.67
N HIS A 208 -9.39 10.74 -3.13
CA HIS A 208 -10.71 11.11 -3.64
C HIS A 208 -10.77 12.54 -4.19
N MET A 209 -9.93 13.43 -3.69
CA MET A 209 -9.98 14.85 -4.04
C MET A 209 -9.16 15.14 -5.30
N GLU A 210 -9.84 15.49 -6.39
CA GLU A 210 -9.23 15.81 -7.69
C GLU A 210 -8.26 17.01 -7.65
N GLY A 211 -8.31 17.84 -6.61
CA GLY A 211 -7.30 18.88 -6.39
C GLY A 211 -5.87 18.32 -6.24
N TYR A 212 -5.71 17.01 -5.99
CA TYR A 212 -4.43 16.33 -5.91
C TYR A 212 -3.94 15.70 -7.22
N ILE A 213 -4.61 15.93 -8.35
CA ILE A 213 -4.19 15.39 -9.67
C ILE A 213 -2.70 15.62 -9.94
N PRO A 214 -2.13 16.84 -9.78
CA PRO A 214 -0.70 17.06 -10.02
C PRO A 214 0.21 16.20 -9.14
N GLN A 215 -0.15 16.02 -7.88
CA GLN A 215 0.62 15.23 -6.92
C GLN A 215 0.51 13.73 -7.26
N TRP A 216 -0.67 13.24 -7.61
CA TRP A 216 -0.84 11.87 -8.10
C TRP A 216 0.04 11.62 -9.33
N GLN A 217 0.10 12.58 -10.26
CA GLN A 217 0.96 12.46 -11.43
C GLN A 217 2.45 12.35 -11.07
N ILE A 218 2.91 13.09 -10.08
CA ILE A 218 4.30 13.01 -9.57
C ILE A 218 4.55 11.63 -8.94
N LEU A 219 3.66 11.19 -8.05
CA LEU A 219 3.81 9.93 -7.31
C LEU A 219 3.95 8.72 -8.23
N TYR A 220 3.15 8.66 -9.30
CA TYR A 220 3.16 7.53 -10.24
C TYR A 220 4.10 7.74 -11.43
N GLY A 221 4.32 8.98 -11.89
CA GLY A 221 5.08 9.22 -13.13
C GLY A 221 4.44 8.54 -14.34
N HIS A 222 5.17 8.38 -15.44
CA HIS A 222 4.71 7.59 -16.60
C HIS A 222 5.09 6.11 -16.44
N SER A 223 4.24 5.22 -16.98
CA SER A 223 4.60 3.80 -17.09
C SER A 223 5.92 3.67 -17.84
N PRO A 224 6.90 2.93 -17.30
CA PRO A 224 8.14 2.62 -17.99
C PRO A 224 7.92 1.72 -19.21
#